data_AF-A0A0S2K6V2-F1
#
_entry.id   AF-A0A0S2K6V2-F1
#
_cell.length_a   1.000
_cell.length_b   1.000
_cell.length_c   1.000
_cell.angle_alpha   90.00
_cell.angle_beta   90.00
_cell.angle_gamma   90.00
#
_symmetry.space_group_name_H-M   'P 1'
#
loop_
_entity.id
_entity.type
_entity.pdbx_description
1 polymer ?
#
loop_
_entity_poly.entity_id
_entity_poly.type
_entity_poly.pdbx_seq_one_letter_code
_entity_poly.pdbx_strand_id
1 'polypeptide(L)'
;MNIGILLNASHPIPLHSFFAIAAIIFGAIQFASKKGTLTHRTFGYLWITSMVVVCLSSFFIKTLQFDLLFGFSPIHFLSIWTLISLYLMIYHARKKQIPQHKTWSRNTYFLSLVIAGFFTFYPGRIMYKVFVGT
;
A
#
# COMPACT_ATOMS: atom_id res chain seq x y z
N MET A 1 -4.90 19.68 9.23
CA MET A 1 -4.67 18.93 7.97
C MET A 1 -4.63 19.90 6.79
N ASN A 2 -3.49 20.06 6.12
CA ASN A 2 -3.32 20.94 4.96
C ASN A 2 -2.98 20.12 3.70
N ILE A 3 -3.99 19.83 2.87
CA ILE A 3 -3.83 19.00 1.67
C ILE A 3 -3.00 19.68 0.58
N GLY A 4 -2.88 21.02 0.59
CA GLY A 4 -2.06 21.77 -0.36
C GLY A 4 -0.60 21.34 -0.33
N ILE A 5 -0.09 20.89 0.81
CA ILE A 5 1.28 20.35 0.95
C ILE A 5 1.45 19.08 0.11
N LEU A 6 0.45 18.20 0.08
CA LEU A 6 0.50 16.99 -0.73
C LEU A 6 0.38 17.32 -2.22
N LEU A 7 -0.54 18.21 -2.58
CA LEU A 7 -0.80 18.56 -3.99
C LEU A 7 0.42 19.22 -4.66
N ASN A 8 1.22 19.98 -3.90
CA ASN A 8 2.43 20.63 -4.39
C ASN A 8 3.70 19.78 -4.22
N ALA A 9 3.59 18.54 -3.72
CA ALA A 9 4.74 17.66 -3.55
C ALA A 9 5.30 17.18 -4.90
N SER A 10 6.60 16.87 -4.91
CA SER A 10 7.25 16.30 -6.09
C SER A 10 6.61 14.98 -6.53
N HIS A 11 6.48 14.80 -7.84
CA HIS A 11 5.97 13.55 -8.38
C HIS A 11 6.97 12.40 -8.17
N PRO A 12 6.50 11.17 -7.86
CA PRO A 12 5.11 10.70 -7.89
C PRO A 12 4.40 10.69 -6.51
N ILE A 13 4.85 11.49 -5.53
CA ILE A 13 4.34 11.44 -4.15
C ILE A 13 2.82 11.65 -4.04
N PRO A 14 2.20 12.64 -4.72
CA PRO A 14 0.75 12.80 -4.65
C PRO A 14 0.00 11.56 -5.14
N LEU A 15 0.43 11.01 -6.29
CA LEU A 15 -0.16 9.82 -6.90
C LEU A 15 -0.06 8.63 -5.94
N HIS A 16 1.14 8.37 -5.40
CA HIS A 16 1.35 7.30 -4.43
C HIS A 16 0.41 7.42 -3.23
N SER A 17 0.29 8.61 -2.64
CA SER A 17 -0.56 8.86 -1.48
C SER A 17 -2.04 8.65 -1.79
N PHE A 18 -2.54 9.11 -2.94
CA PHE A 18 -3.94 8.89 -3.32
C PHE A 18 -4.26 7.40 -3.50
N PHE A 19 -3.39 6.65 -4.18
CA PHE A 19 -3.59 5.21 -4.34
C PHE A 19 -3.41 4.44 -3.03
N ALA A 20 -2.57 4.90 -2.11
CA ALA A 20 -2.45 4.32 -0.77
C ALA A 20 -3.74 4.51 0.05
N ILE A 21 -4.33 5.70 0.02
CA ILE A 21 -5.64 5.97 0.65
C ILE A 21 -6.73 5.11 0.01
N ALA A 22 -6.76 5.05 -1.33
CA ALA A 22 -7.71 4.21 -2.05
C ALA A 22 -7.56 2.71 -1.69
N ALA A 23 -6.33 2.22 -1.53
CA ALA A 23 -6.06 0.85 -1.11
C ALA A 23 -6.60 0.56 0.30
N ILE A 24 -6.47 1.48 1.25
CA ILE A 24 -7.08 1.32 2.59
C ILE A 24 -8.60 1.17 2.47
N ILE A 25 -9.24 2.07 1.71
CA ILE A 25 -10.70 2.08 1.55
C ILE A 25 -11.19 0.81 0.83
N PHE A 26 -10.60 0.47 -0.32
CA PHE A 26 -11.01 -0.70 -1.10
C PHE A 26 -10.76 -2.01 -0.36
N GLY A 27 -9.63 -2.13 0.35
CA GLY A 27 -9.37 -3.31 1.17
C GLY A 27 -10.39 -3.43 2.31
N ALA A 28 -10.68 -2.35 3.03
CA ALA A 28 -11.71 -2.36 4.08
C ALA A 28 -13.08 -2.83 3.55
N ILE A 29 -13.52 -2.29 2.41
CA ILE A 29 -14.77 -2.71 1.76
C ILE A 29 -14.71 -4.19 1.35
N GLN A 30 -13.58 -4.65 0.80
CA GLN A 30 -13.38 -6.04 0.39
C GLN A 30 -13.44 -7.02 1.58
N PHE A 31 -12.87 -6.66 2.74
CA PHE A 31 -12.94 -7.44 3.97
C PHE A 31 -14.33 -7.47 4.60
N ALA A 32 -15.04 -6.34 4.57
CA ALA A 32 -16.44 -6.24 5.03
C ALA A 32 -17.40 -7.01 4.12
N SER A 33 -17.10 -7.11 2.83
CA SER A 33 -17.94 -7.80 1.85
C SER A 33 -18.11 -9.29 2.14
N LYS A 34 -19.29 -9.82 1.75
CA LYS A 34 -19.55 -11.26 1.74
C LYS A 34 -18.59 -11.95 0.76
N LYS A 35 -17.87 -12.95 1.24
CA LYS A 35 -16.76 -13.60 0.53
C LYS A 35 -17.30 -14.37 -0.67
N GLY A 36 -16.57 -14.33 -1.78
CA GLY A 36 -16.93 -15.02 -3.02
C GLY A 36 -17.99 -14.32 -3.89
N THR A 37 -18.58 -13.21 -3.43
CA THR A 37 -19.52 -12.40 -4.23
C THR A 37 -18.80 -11.54 -5.28
N LEU A 38 -19.58 -10.97 -6.22
CA LEU A 38 -19.06 -10.00 -7.18
C LEU A 38 -18.41 -8.81 -6.47
N THR A 39 -19.06 -8.25 -5.45
CA THR A 39 -18.53 -7.12 -4.66
C THR A 39 -17.16 -7.44 -4.06
N HIS A 40 -17.00 -8.62 -3.46
CA HIS A 40 -15.71 -9.04 -2.89
C HIS A 40 -14.61 -9.14 -3.96
N ARG A 41 -14.94 -9.62 -5.16
CA ARG A 41 -13.99 -9.73 -6.27
C ARG A 41 -13.64 -8.36 -6.84
N THR A 42 -14.64 -7.50 -7.10
CA THR A 42 -14.43 -6.15 -7.65
C THR A 42 -13.55 -5.31 -6.73
N PHE A 43 -13.90 -5.20 -5.45
CA PHE A 43 -13.06 -4.45 -4.50
C PHE A 43 -11.71 -5.12 -4.25
N GLY A 44 -11.62 -6.45 -4.38
CA GLY A 44 -10.34 -7.16 -4.34
C GLY A 44 -9.42 -6.77 -5.50
N TYR A 45 -9.93 -6.68 -6.72
CA TYR A 45 -9.14 -6.24 -7.88
C TYR A 45 -8.79 -4.75 -7.82
N LEU A 46 -9.72 -3.90 -7.36
CA LEU A 46 -9.44 -2.48 -7.13
C LEU A 46 -8.33 -2.32 -6.09
N TRP A 47 -8.41 -3.05 -4.98
CA TRP A 47 -7.37 -3.05 -3.95
C TRP A 47 -6.01 -3.52 -4.48
N ILE A 48 -5.95 -4.65 -5.20
CA ILE A 48 -4.71 -5.16 -5.82
C ILE A 48 -4.11 -4.11 -6.75
N THR A 49 -4.93 -3.52 -7.62
CA THR A 49 -4.47 -2.53 -8.61
C THR A 49 -3.88 -1.31 -7.91
N SER A 50 -4.56 -0.79 -6.88
CA SER A 50 -4.04 0.31 -6.08
C SER A 50 -2.71 -0.04 -5.41
N MET A 51 -2.61 -1.22 -4.80
CA MET A 51 -1.37 -1.68 -4.15
C MET A 51 -0.22 -1.84 -5.13
N VAL A 52 -0.46 -2.29 -6.36
CA VAL A 52 0.56 -2.33 -7.42
C VAL A 52 1.04 -0.92 -7.76
N VAL A 53 0.14 0.04 -7.94
CA VAL A 53 0.51 1.44 -8.21
C VAL A 53 1.32 2.04 -7.06
N VAL A 54 0.92 1.78 -5.81
CA VAL A 54 1.65 2.20 -4.60
C VAL A 54 3.07 1.61 -4.59
N CYS A 55 3.21 0.30 -4.81
CA CYS A 55 4.51 -0.36 -4.80
C CYS A 55 5.40 0.10 -5.96
N LEU A 56 4.87 0.31 -7.15
CA LEU A 56 5.66 0.77 -8.29
C LEU A 56 6.11 2.22 -8.11
N SER A 57 5.20 3.10 -7.68
CA SER A 57 5.52 4.51 -7.43
C SER A 57 6.50 4.70 -6.26
N SER A 58 6.51 3.81 -5.25
CA SER A 58 7.43 3.91 -4.11
C SER A 58 8.91 3.83 -4.52
N PHE A 59 9.24 3.06 -5.57
CA PHE A 59 10.61 2.96 -6.10
C PHE A 59 11.16 4.28 -6.65
N PHE A 60 10.28 5.23 -6.97
CA PHE A 60 10.66 6.55 -7.45
C PHE A 60 10.64 7.62 -6.34
N ILE A 61 10.15 7.28 -5.14
CA ILE A 61 10.10 8.21 -4.01
C ILE A 61 11.42 8.10 -3.23
N LYS A 62 12.36 8.98 -3.58
CA LYS A 62 13.65 9.11 -2.88
C LYS A 62 13.53 10.11 -1.74
N THR A 63 13.03 9.68 -0.59
CA THR A 63 12.94 10.53 0.61
C THR A 63 13.72 9.96 1.79
N LEU A 64 14.88 10.60 2.04
CA LEU A 64 15.74 10.64 3.24
C LEU A 64 16.41 9.35 3.75
N GLN A 65 17.77 9.40 3.70
CA GLN A 65 18.74 9.08 4.76
C GLN A 65 18.76 7.70 5.44
N PHE A 66 17.98 6.73 4.98
CA PHE A 66 18.14 5.33 5.36
C PHE A 66 18.75 4.54 4.20
N ASP A 67 19.91 4.99 3.71
CA ASP A 67 20.79 4.20 2.85
C ASP A 67 21.46 3.13 3.71
N LEU A 68 20.68 2.17 4.20
CA LEU A 68 21.23 1.08 5.01
C LEU A 68 22.13 0.17 4.16
N LEU A 69 21.81 -0.02 2.87
CA LEU A 69 22.54 -0.88 1.92
C LEU A 69 22.19 -0.47 0.46
N PHE A 70 23.20 -0.16 -0.36
CA PHE A 70 23.10 0.04 -1.83
C PHE A 70 22.05 1.06 -2.34
N GLY A 71 21.66 2.07 -1.55
CA GLY A 71 20.69 3.08 -1.98
C GLY A 71 19.21 2.68 -1.84
N PHE A 72 18.92 1.53 -1.22
CA PHE A 72 17.55 1.04 -0.98
C PHE A 72 17.12 1.25 0.47
N SER A 73 16.07 2.05 0.67
CA SER A 73 15.43 2.19 1.98
C SER A 73 14.55 0.96 2.34
N PRO A 74 14.28 0.70 3.63
CA PRO A 74 13.40 -0.38 4.10
C PRO A 74 12.03 -0.46 3.41
N ILE A 75 11.51 0.67 2.93
CA ILE A 75 10.21 0.78 2.26
C ILE A 75 10.22 0.11 0.88
N HIS A 76 11.37 0.03 0.22
CA HIS A 76 11.50 -0.68 -1.06
C HIS A 76 11.42 -2.19 -0.87
N PHE A 77 12.06 -2.72 0.17
CA PHE A 77 11.95 -4.13 0.53
C PHE A 77 10.50 -4.49 0.87
N LEU A 78 9.80 -3.62 1.60
CA LEU A 78 8.37 -3.77 1.84
C LEU A 78 7.56 -3.81 0.53
N SER A 79 7.89 -2.94 -0.42
CA SER A 79 7.20 -2.89 -1.72
C SER A 79 7.41 -4.16 -2.54
N ILE A 80 8.63 -4.69 -2.60
CA ILE A 80 8.94 -5.97 -3.24
C ILE A 80 8.16 -7.11 -2.56
N TRP A 81 8.21 -7.17 -1.23
CA TRP A 81 7.48 -8.16 -0.46
C TRP A 81 5.96 -8.10 -0.71
N THR A 82 5.40 -6.90 -0.75
CA THR A 82 3.98 -6.68 -1.04
C THR A 82 3.64 -7.17 -2.45
N LEU A 83 4.44 -6.86 -3.47
CA LEU A 83 4.22 -7.36 -4.84
C LEU A 83 4.22 -8.89 -4.91
N ILE A 84 5.16 -9.55 -4.24
CA ILE A 84 5.21 -11.03 -4.13
C ILE A 84 3.94 -11.54 -3.44
N SER A 85 3.54 -10.90 -2.34
CA SER A 85 2.35 -11.31 -1.58
C SER A 85 1.06 -11.16 -2.39
N LEU A 86 0.93 -10.10 -3.20
CA LEU A 86 -0.20 -9.91 -4.12
C LEU A 86 -0.27 -11.04 -5.16
N TYR A 87 0.88 -11.40 -5.76
CA TYR A 87 0.96 -12.51 -6.69
C TYR A 87 0.53 -13.82 -6.02
N LEU A 88 1.08 -14.15 -4.86
CA LEU A 88 0.75 -15.37 -4.12
C LEU A 88 -0.73 -15.43 -3.71
N MET A 89 -1.29 -14.30 -3.29
CA MET A 89 -2.70 -14.18 -2.96
C MET A 89 -3.61 -14.53 -4.16
N ILE A 90 -3.29 -14.03 -5.36
CA ILE A 90 -4.03 -14.34 -6.60
C ILE A 90 -3.80 -15.79 -7.01
N TYR A 91 -2.56 -16.27 -6.93
CA TYR A 91 -2.20 -17.65 -7.26
C TYR A 91 -3.00 -18.66 -6.43
N HIS A 92 -3.03 -18.49 -5.10
CA HIS A 92 -3.78 -19.37 -4.21
C HIS A 92 -5.30 -19.27 -4.43
N ALA A 93 -5.83 -18.08 -4.74
CA ALA A 93 -7.24 -17.93 -5.11
C ALA A 93 -7.59 -18.75 -6.37
N ARG A 94 -6.75 -18.69 -7.40
CA ARG A 94 -6.94 -19.44 -8.67
C ARG A 94 -6.83 -20.95 -8.47
N LYS A 95 -5.92 -21.40 -7.59
CA LYS A 95 -5.78 -22.81 -7.21
C LYS A 95 -6.87 -23.29 -6.24
N LYS A 96 -7.87 -22.47 -5.91
CA LYS A 96 -8.93 -22.75 -4.91
C LYS A 96 -8.37 -23.07 -3.52
N GLN A 97 -7.15 -22.63 -3.23
CA GLN A 97 -6.48 -22.74 -1.93
C GLN A 97 -6.90 -21.57 -1.04
N ILE A 98 -8.18 -21.58 -0.63
CA ILE A 98 -8.82 -20.47 0.08
C ILE A 98 -8.18 -20.14 1.44
N PRO A 99 -7.73 -21.12 2.26
CA PRO A 99 -7.03 -20.81 3.50
C PRO A 99 -5.77 -19.96 3.26
N GLN A 100 -4.97 -20.32 2.26
CA GLN A 100 -3.75 -19.61 1.88
C GLN A 100 -4.06 -18.22 1.32
N HIS A 101 -5.05 -18.12 0.42
CA HIS A 101 -5.54 -16.82 -0.06
C HIS A 101 -5.89 -15.89 1.12
N LYS A 102 -6.68 -16.36 2.09
CA LYS A 102 -7.07 -15.55 3.26
C LYS A 102 -5.87 -15.09 4.09
N THR A 103 -4.91 -15.98 4.35
CA THR A 103 -3.70 -15.65 5.12
C THR A 103 -2.87 -14.58 4.42
N TRP A 104 -2.59 -14.75 3.13
CA TRP A 104 -1.84 -13.77 2.35
C TRP A 104 -2.59 -12.43 2.24
N SER A 105 -3.91 -12.44 2.00
CA SER A 105 -4.73 -11.22 1.97
C SER A 105 -4.65 -10.45 3.28
N ARG A 106 -4.88 -11.12 4.42
CA ARG A 106 -4.89 -10.50 5.74
C ARG A 106 -3.51 -9.97 6.11
N ASN A 107 -2.47 -10.78 5.93
CA ASN A 107 -1.11 -10.38 6.28
C ASN A 107 -0.68 -9.19 5.43
N THR A 108 -0.93 -9.20 4.12
CA THR A 108 -0.60 -8.07 3.24
C THR A 108 -1.34 -6.80 3.64
N TYR A 109 -2.65 -6.89 3.91
CA TYR A 109 -3.43 -5.71 4.28
C TYR A 109 -2.97 -5.11 5.61
N PHE A 110 -2.87 -5.91 6.68
CA PHE A 110 -2.54 -5.36 8.00
C PHE A 110 -1.05 -5.07 8.15
N LEU A 111 -0.17 -6.02 7.80
CA LEU A 111 1.27 -5.84 8.01
C LEU A 111 1.81 -4.73 7.11
N SER A 112 1.54 -4.78 5.80
CA SER A 112 2.11 -3.80 4.89
C SER A 112 1.52 -2.41 5.09
N LEU A 113 0.22 -2.25 5.35
CA LEU A 113 -0.36 -0.93 5.58
C LEU A 113 0.04 -0.32 6.92
N VAL A 114 0.16 -1.12 8.00
CA VAL A 114 0.63 -0.61 9.30
C VAL A 114 2.09 -0.18 9.21
N ILE A 115 2.96 -1.01 8.65
CA ILE A 115 4.38 -0.69 8.49
C ILE A 115 4.54 0.52 7.55
N ALA A 116 3.84 0.54 6.40
CA ALA A 116 3.89 1.67 5.49
C ALA A 116 3.36 2.95 6.13
N GLY A 117 2.26 2.89 6.87
CA GLY A 117 1.69 4.01 7.61
C GLY A 117 2.68 4.57 8.64
N PHE A 118 3.33 3.69 9.41
CA PHE A 118 4.37 4.09 10.36
C PHE A 118 5.50 4.89 9.70
N PHE A 119 6.04 4.39 8.58
CA PHE A 119 7.09 5.11 7.84
C PHE A 119 6.58 6.40 7.17
N THR A 120 5.32 6.41 6.72
CA THR A 120 4.69 7.55 6.03
C THR A 120 4.45 8.72 6.97
N PHE A 121 4.08 8.44 8.22
CA PHE A 121 3.86 9.44 9.27
C PHE A 121 5.09 9.70 10.15
N TYR A 122 6.26 9.18 9.77
CA TYR A 122 7.50 9.52 10.47
C TYR A 122 7.79 11.03 10.36
N PRO A 123 8.21 11.71 11.45
CA PRO A 123 8.53 13.13 11.44
C PRO A 123 9.51 13.50 10.31
N GLY A 124 9.21 14.57 9.59
CA GLY A 124 9.98 15.00 8.42
C GLY A 124 9.46 14.47 7.07
N ARG A 125 8.48 13.55 7.06
CA ARG A 125 7.81 13.11 5.82
C ARG A 125 6.62 14.01 5.44
N ILE A 126 6.27 14.01 4.16
CA ILE A 126 5.24 14.90 3.61
C ILE A 126 3.87 14.64 4.24
N MET A 127 3.47 13.38 4.44
CA MET A 127 2.19 13.07 5.07
C MET A 127 2.14 13.46 6.55
N TYR A 128 3.28 13.45 7.26
CA TYR A 128 3.37 14.02 8.61
C TYR A 128 3.09 15.53 8.60
N LYS A 129 3.71 16.28 7.68
CA LYS A 129 3.47 17.71 7.47
C LYS A 129 2.01 18.02 7.11
N VAL A 130 1.43 17.25 6.19
CA VAL A 130 0.00 17.35 5.83
C VAL A 130 -0.90 17.19 7.04
N PHE A 131 -0.60 16.23 7.92
CA PHE A 131 -1.41 15.94 9.10
C PHE A 131 -1.30 17.04 10.16
N VAL A 132 -0.06 17.37 10.55
CA VAL A 132 0.25 18.36 11.61
C VAL A 132 -0.02 19.80 11.15
N GLY A 133 0.06 20.08 9.85
CA GLY A 133 -0.19 21.41 9.29
C GLY A 133 1.00 22.37 9.35
N THR A 134 2.22 21.84 9.43
CA THR A 134 3.51 22.56 9.44
C THR A 134 4.28 22.38 8.14
#